data_AF-A0A3C0W5B7-F1
#
_entry.id   AF-A0A3C0W5B7-F1
#
_cell.length_a   1.000
_cell.length_b   1.000
_cell.length_c   1.000
_cell.angle_alpha   90.00
_cell.angle_beta   90.00
_cell.angle_gamma   90.00
#
_symmetry.space_group_name_H-M   'P 1'
#
loop_
_entity.id
_entity.type
_entity.pdbx_description
1 polymer ?
#
loop_
_entity_poly.entity_id
_entity_poly.type
_entity_poly.pdbx_seq_one_letter_code
_entity_poly.pdbx_strand_id
1 'polypeptide(L)' 'QKAGGELFAAVVAVVEDAVAQGVLCGDARVLAQVIWASVHGLVSLMITKPYFDWAERDVLIRTQLDVLFNGLTAL' A
#
# COMPACT_ATOMS: atom_id res chain seq x y z
N GLN A 1 -1.89 15.39 -14.36
CA GLN A 1 -1.41 14.04 -13.98
C GLN A 1 0.05 14.00 -13.50
N LYS A 2 0.88 15.06 -13.68
CA LYS A 2 2.27 15.14 -13.17
C LYS A 2 2.42 14.81 -11.68
N ALA A 3 1.55 15.37 -10.84
CA ALA A 3 1.57 15.15 -9.39
C ALA A 3 1.44 13.67 -8.98
N GLY A 4 0.63 12.87 -9.70
CA GLY A 4 0.46 11.45 -9.38
C GLY A 4 1.72 10.62 -9.64
N GLY A 5 2.45 10.94 -10.72
CA GLY A 5 3.73 10.29 -11.02
C GLY A 5 4.83 10.66 -10.02
N GLU A 6 4.89 11.93 -9.61
CA GLU A 6 5.86 12.42 -8.61
C GLU A 6 5.62 11.80 -7.22
N LEU A 7 4.36 11.70 -6.79
CA LEU A 7 4.00 11.01 -5.55
C LEU A 7 4.32 9.51 -5.60
N PHE A 8 4.02 8.85 -6.72
CA PHE A 8 4.37 7.43 -6.87
C PHE A 8 5.90 7.22 -6.82
N ALA A 9 6.69 8.11 -7.43
CA ALA A 9 8.15 8.04 -7.34
C ALA A 9 8.66 8.17 -5.90
N ALA A 10 8.04 9.02 -5.07
CA ALA A 10 8.37 9.10 -3.65
C ALA A 10 8.08 7.79 -2.90
N VAL A 11 6.98 7.11 -3.24
CA VAL A 11 6.67 5.77 -2.67
C VAL A 11 7.70 4.74 -3.10
N VAL A 12 8.11 4.75 -4.38
CA VAL A 12 9.18 3.86 -4.86
C VAL A 12 10.47 4.09 -4.07
N ALA A 13 10.89 5.34 -3.87
CA ALA A 13 12.12 5.66 -3.15
C ALA A 13 12.13 5.13 -1.70
N VAL A 14 11.00 5.21 -1.00
CA VAL A 14 10.86 4.66 0.36
C VAL A 14 10.93 3.14 0.36
N VAL A 15 10.30 2.49 -0.63
CA VAL A 15 10.31 1.03 -0.74
C VAL A 15 11.70 0.51 -1.15
N GLU A 16 12.42 1.23 -1.99
CA GLU A 16 13.82 0.93 -2.33
C GLU A 16 14.71 0.94 -1.08
N ASP A 17 14.57 1.95 -0.22
CA ASP A 17 15.29 2.04 1.04
C ASP A 17 14.93 0.87 1.99
N ALA A 18 13.64 0.54 2.11
CA ALA A 18 13.19 -0.58 2.93
C ALA A 18 13.70 -1.94 2.44
N VAL A 19 13.79 -2.14 1.12
CA VAL A 19 14.39 -3.34 0.52
C VAL A 19 15.91 -3.35 0.75
N ALA A 20 16.59 -2.21 0.59
CA ALA A 20 18.03 -2.09 0.82
C ALA A 20 18.42 -2.38 2.28
N GLN A 21 17.55 -2.02 3.22
CA GLN A 21 17.70 -2.32 4.65
C GLN A 21 17.29 -3.76 5.03
N GLY A 22 16.77 -4.55 4.08
CA GLY A 22 16.30 -5.92 4.32
C GLY A 22 14.99 -6.00 5.12
N VAL A 23 14.25 -4.90 5.27
CA VAL A 23 12.94 -4.87 5.94
C VAL A 23 11.88 -5.51 5.04
N LEU A 24 11.91 -5.18 3.74
CA LEU A 24 11.04 -5.77 2.72
C LEU A 24 11.84 -6.69 1.79
N CYS A 25 11.19 -7.72 1.26
CA CYS A 25 11.80 -8.68 0.35
C CYS A 25 11.10 -8.67 -1.02
N GLY A 26 11.87 -8.44 -2.09
CA GLY A 26 11.39 -8.47 -3.47
C GLY A 26 11.86 -7.29 -4.32
N ASP A 27 11.29 -7.16 -5.52
CA ASP A 27 11.55 -6.01 -6.41
C ASP A 27 10.84 -4.77 -5.89
N ALA A 28 11.61 -3.72 -5.53
CA ALA A 28 11.08 -2.53 -4.89
C ALA A 28 9.98 -1.83 -5.70
N ARG A 29 10.09 -1.84 -7.04
CA ARG A 29 9.09 -1.19 -7.89
C ARG A 29 7.79 -1.98 -7.95
N VAL A 30 7.86 -3.31 -8.02
CA VAL A 30 6.68 -4.19 -7.91
C VAL A 30 6.03 -4.00 -6.54
N LEU A 31 6.80 -4.03 -5.46
CA LEU A 31 6.29 -3.82 -4.09
C LEU A 31 5.60 -2.46 -3.95
N ALA A 32 6.20 -1.39 -4.47
CA ALA A 32 5.61 -0.05 -4.47
C ALA A 32 4.27 0.00 -5.22
N GLN A 33 4.16 -0.68 -6.36
CA GLN A 33 2.90 -0.78 -7.11
C GLN A 33 1.82 -1.52 -6.33
N VAL A 34 2.18 -2.63 -5.68
CA VAL A 34 1.25 -3.40 -4.84
C VAL A 34 0.77 -2.56 -3.66
N ILE A 35 1.68 -1.93 -2.92
CA ILE A 35 1.34 -1.05 -1.79
C ILE A 35 0.41 0.09 -2.25
N TRP A 36 0.77 0.76 -3.34
CA TRP A 36 -0.01 1.85 -3.91
C TRP A 36 -1.42 1.39 -4.29
N ALA A 37 -1.53 0.28 -5.03
CA ALA A 37 -2.80 -0.27 -5.46
C ALA A 37 -3.69 -0.72 -4.29
N SER A 38 -3.11 -1.36 -3.26
CA SER A 38 -3.85 -1.83 -2.09
C SER A 38 -4.45 -0.68 -1.29
N VAL A 39 -3.66 0.37 -0.98
CA VAL A 39 -4.13 1.52 -0.20
C VAL A 39 -5.15 2.33 -1.00
N HIS A 40 -4.85 2.65 -2.26
CA HIS A 40 -5.79 3.40 -3.10
C HIS A 40 -7.05 2.59 -3.40
N GLY A 41 -6.95 1.27 -3.54
CA GLY A 41 -8.08 0.38 -3.77
C GLY A 41 -9.09 0.43 -2.63
N LEU A 42 -8.64 0.25 -1.38
CA LEU A 42 -9.52 0.31 -0.21
C LEU A 42 -10.21 1.69 -0.11
N VAL A 43 -9.45 2.78 -0.20
CA VAL A 43 -10.00 4.14 -0.13
C VAL A 43 -11.00 4.40 -1.25
N SER A 44 -10.66 4.01 -2.48
CA SER A 44 -11.55 4.20 -3.65
C SER A 44 -12.85 3.44 -3.49
N LEU A 45 -12.81 2.20 -2.98
CA LEU A 45 -13.99 1.40 -2.72
C LEU A 45 -14.86 2.02 -1.61
N MET A 46 -14.26 2.46 -0.50
CA MET A 46 -15.02 3.12 0.57
C MET A 46 -15.70 4.42 0.10
N ILE A 47 -15.06 5.21 -0.77
CA ILE A 47 -15.64 6.43 -1.35
C ILE A 47 -16.76 6.10 -2.35
N THR A 48 -16.53 5.14 -3.24
CA THR A 48 -17.42 4.87 -4.38
C THR A 48 -18.55 3.89 -4.04
N LYS A 49 -18.45 3.18 -2.92
CA LYS A 49 -19.42 2.19 -2.44
C LYS A 49 -19.85 2.52 -0.99
N PRO A 50 -20.45 3.71 -0.75
CA PRO A 50 -20.85 4.12 0.61
C PRO A 50 -22.01 3.28 1.18
N TYR A 51 -22.70 2.52 0.34
CA TYR A 51 -23.83 1.65 0.71
C TYR A 51 -23.39 0.23 1.13
N PHE A 52 -22.12 -0.11 0.96
CA PHE A 52 -21.62 -1.41 1.40
C PHE A 52 -21.46 -1.40 2.92
N ASP A 53 -21.76 -2.54 3.56
CA ASP A 53 -21.64 -2.72 5.00
C ASP A 53 -20.17 -2.91 5.39
N TRP A 54 -19.40 -1.82 5.29
CA TRP A 54 -18.00 -1.79 5.67
C TRP A 54 -17.87 -1.98 7.18
N ALA A 55 -16.90 -2.77 7.61
CA ALA A 55 -16.46 -2.75 9.00
C ALA A 55 -15.91 -1.36 9.38
N GLU A 56 -15.70 -1.15 10.69
CA GLU A 56 -15.11 0.09 11.21
C GLU A 56 -13.82 0.47 10.47
N ARG A 57 -13.71 1.74 10.10
CA ARG A 57 -12.66 2.25 9.21
C ARG A 57 -11.26 1.89 9.72
N ASP A 58 -11.01 2.12 11.00
CA ASP A 58 -9.70 1.85 11.61
C ASP A 58 -9.37 0.36 11.62
N VAL A 59 -10.37 -0.50 11.78
CA VAL A 59 -10.20 -1.95 11.75
C VAL A 59 -9.81 -2.40 10.33
N LEU A 60 -10.49 -1.88 9.30
CA LEU A 60 -10.15 -2.17 7.91
C LEU A 60 -8.75 -1.68 7.54
N ILE A 61 -8.40 -0.45 7.92
CA ILE A 61 -7.09 0.12 7.62
C ILE A 61 -5.98 -0.70 8.27
N ARG A 62 -6.09 -1.01 9.58
CA ARG A 62 -5.06 -1.79 10.29
C ARG A 62 -4.93 -3.19 9.69
N THR A 63 -6.05 -3.89 9.50
CA THR A 63 -6.06 -5.24 8.93
C THR A 63 -5.43 -5.26 7.53
N GLN A 64 -5.76 -4.29 6.67
CA GLN A 64 -5.20 -4.18 5.33
C GLN A 64 -3.67 -3.99 5.36
N LEU A 65 -3.16 -3.14 6.26
CA LEU A 65 -1.73 -2.89 6.39
C LEU A 65 -1.01 -4.09 7.00
N ASP A 66 -1.59 -4.74 8.01
CA ASP A 66 -1.03 -5.95 8.63
C ASP A 66 -0.90 -7.07 7.60
N VAL A 67 -1.96 -7.36 6.85
CA VAL A 67 -1.94 -8.39 5.79
C VAL A 67 -0.92 -8.03 4.71
N LEU A 68 -0.90 -6.78 4.28
CA LEU A 68 0.02 -6.30 3.24
C LEU A 68 1.47 -6.46 3.70
N PHE A 69 1.85 -5.89 4.85
CA PHE A 69 3.25 -5.90 5.28
C PHE A 69 3.71 -7.27 5.76
N ASN A 70 2.88 -8.06 6.43
CA ASN A 70 3.24 -9.45 6.77
C ASN A 70 3.55 -10.29 5.53
N GLY A 71 2.92 -10.00 4.38
CA GLY A 71 3.19 -10.67 3.11
C GLY A 71 4.43 -10.17 2.38
N LEU A 72 4.98 -9.01 2.74
CA LEU A 72 6.10 -8.35 2.03
C LEU A 72 7.39 -8.29 2.86
N THR A 73 7.33 -8.50 4.17
CA THR A 73 8.50 -8.50 5.06
C THR A 73 9.40 -9.70 4.83
N ALA A 74 10.71 -9.51 4.95
CA ALA A 74 11.66 -10.61 4.97
C ALA A 74 11.46 -11.47 6.25
N LEU A 75 11.44 -12.79 6.10
CA LEU A 75 11.40 -13.76 7.22
C LEU A 75 12.74 -13.85 7.95
#